data_AF-A0AAD5PI50-F1
#
_entry.id   AF-A0AAD5PI50-F1
#
_cell.length_a   1.000
_cell.length_b   1.000
_cell.length_c   1.000
_cell.angle_alpha   90.00
_cell.angle_beta   90.00
_cell.angle_gamma   90.00
#
_symmetry.space_group_name_H-M   'P 1'
#
loop_
_entity.id
_entity.type
_entity.pdbx_description
1 polymer ?
#
loop_
_entity_poly.entity_id
_entity_poly.type
_entity_poly.pdbx_seq_one_letter_code
_entity_poly.pdbx_strand_id
1 'polypeptide(L)' 'MIFSLYIINKAGGLVYQKDFTNNLEKLSSNEYLVLAGTFHGVHAITSKISPVHNSSGIEVLEADNFKLYCFQTLTGK' A
#
# COMPACT_ATOMS: atom_id res chain seq x y z
N MET A 1 4.05 -3.77 16.22
CA MET A 1 4.15 -2.29 16.25
C MET A 1 3.78 -1.77 14.88
N ILE A 2 3.02 -0.67 14.78
CA ILE A 2 2.72 -0.03 13.49
C ILE A 2 3.86 0.94 13.19
N PHE A 3 4.48 0.83 12.01
CA PHE A 3 5.58 1.69 11.61
C PHE A 3 5.09 2.96 10.92
N SER A 4 4.22 2.82 9.92
CA SER A 4 3.67 3.91 9.11
C SER A 4 2.26 3.57 8.61
N LEU A 5 1.45 4.59 8.33
CA LEU A 5 0.12 4.47 7.72
C LEU A 5 0.09 5.29 6.43
N TYR A 6 -0.48 4.68 5.38
CA TYR A 6 -0.71 5.30 4.09
C TYR A 6 -2.20 5.22 3.76
N ILE A 7 -2.79 6.31 3.27
CA ILE A 7 -4.12 6.33 2.66
C ILE A 7 -3.95 6.72 1.21
N ILE A 8 -4.31 5.79 0.32
CA ILE A 8 -4.22 5.94 -1.13
C ILE A 8 -5.65 6.08 -1.66
N ASN A 9 -5.90 7.05 -2.53
CA ASN A 9 -7.20 7.22 -3.16
C ASN A 9 -7.47 6.17 -4.25
N LYS A 10 -8.69 6.17 -4.80
CA LYS A 10 -9.12 5.27 -5.87
C LYS A 10 -8.25 5.37 -7.14
N ALA A 11 -7.65 6.52 -7.42
CA ALA A 11 -6.78 6.73 -8.58
C ALA A 11 -5.31 6.33 -8.33
N GLY A 12 -4.98 5.79 -7.15
CA GLY A 12 -3.61 5.41 -6.80
C GLY A 12 -2.74 6.53 -6.24
N GLY A 13 -3.29 7.72 -6.01
CA GLY A 13 -2.58 8.86 -5.41
C GLY A 13 -2.56 8.79 -3.89
N LEU A 14 -1.43 9.14 -3.28
CA LEU A 14 -1.30 9.27 -1.82
C LEU A 14 -2.08 10.48 -1.31
N VAL A 15 -2.97 10.28 -0.34
CA VAL A 15 -3.79 11.33 0.30
C VAL A 15 -3.30 11.63 1.71
N TYR A 16 -2.80 10.61 2.42
CA TYR A 16 -2.30 10.76 3.77
C TYR A 16 -1.16 9.80 4.02
N GLN A 17 -0.14 10.27 4.74
CA GLN A 17 0.97 9.48 5.22
C GLN A 17 1.33 9.93 6.64
N LYS A 18 1.61 8.96 7.52
CA LYS A 18 2.11 9.24 8.86
C LYS A 18 2.97 8.09 9.39
N ASP A 19 4.18 8.44 9.80
CA ASP A 19 5.05 7.56 10.57
C ASP A 19 4.70 7.62 12.06
N PHE A 20 4.75 6.47 12.73
CA PHE A 20 4.49 6.32 14.16
C PHE A 20 5.75 5.98 14.96
N THR A 21 6.88 5.87 14.29
CA THR A 21 8.18 5.61 14.88
C THR A 21 9.23 6.53 14.29
N ASN A 22 10.29 6.79 15.04
CA ASN A 22 11.46 7.54 14.58
C ASN A 22 12.54 6.63 13.98
N ASN A 23 12.31 5.31 13.97
CA ASN A 23 13.28 4.31 13.47
C ASN A 23 13.14 4.06 11.96
N LEU A 24 12.27 4.80 11.27
CA LEU A 24 12.15 4.77 9.82
C LEU A 24 12.95 5.93 9.23
N GLU A 25 13.70 5.65 8.16
CA GLU A 25 14.22 6.71 7.31
C GLU A 25 13.06 7.49 6.68
N LYS A 26 13.09 8.81 6.81
CA LYS A 26 12.07 9.67 6.22
C LYS A 26 12.30 9.77 4.72
N LEU A 27 11.32 9.33 3.96
CA LEU A 27 11.28 9.55 2.52
C LEU A 27 10.90 11.01 2.22
N SER A 28 11.35 11.52 1.08
CA SER A 28 10.83 12.76 0.52
C SER A 28 9.36 12.63 0.12
N SER A 29 8.67 13.75 -0.03
CA SER A 29 7.27 13.77 -0.48
C SER A 29 7.07 13.03 -1.81
N ASN A 30 8.01 13.16 -2.75
CA ASN A 30 7.93 12.50 -4.05
C ASN A 30 8.14 10.99 -3.94
N GLU A 31 9.05 10.53 -3.09
CA GLU A 31 9.25 9.09 -2.87
C GLU A 31 8.03 8.44 -2.23
N TYR A 32 7.35 9.12 -1.31
CA TYR A 32 6.07 8.64 -0.78
C TYR A 32 4.98 8.55 -1.85
N LEU A 33 4.90 9.53 -2.76
CA LEU A 33 3.97 9.49 -3.89
C LEU A 33 4.27 8.32 -4.83
N VAL A 34 5.55 8.10 -5.15
CA VAL A 34 6.01 6.97 -5.97
C VAL A 34 5.66 5.64 -5.28
N LEU A 35 5.96 5.49 -3.99
CA LEU A 35 5.65 4.28 -3.22
C LEU A 35 4.16 3.94 -3.27
N ALA A 36 3.29 4.94 -3.06
CA ALA A 36 1.84 4.76 -3.12
C ALA A 36 1.37 4.33 -4.52
N GLY A 37 1.85 4.99 -5.57
CA GLY A 37 1.51 4.65 -6.95
C GLY A 37 2.00 3.25 -7.35
N THR A 38 3.23 2.89 -6.96
CA THR A 38 3.78 1.55 -7.16
C THR A 38 2.94 0.50 -6.44
N PHE A 39 2.62 0.71 -5.15
CA PHE A 39 1.80 -0.23 -4.38
C PHE A 39 0.42 -0.42 -5.00
N HIS A 40 -0.23 0.67 -5.43
CA HIS A 40 -1.52 0.61 -6.12
C HIS A 40 -1.44 -0.19 -7.43
N GLY A 41 -0.39 0.02 -8.23
CA GLY A 41 -0.17 -0.73 -9.46
C GLY A 41 0.04 -2.24 -9.20
N VAL A 42 0.85 -2.60 -8.20
CA VAL A 42 1.06 -4.00 -7.83
C VAL A 42 -0.23 -4.63 -7.31
N HIS A 43 -1.00 -3.91 -6.49
CA HIS A 43 -2.31 -4.38 -6.01
C HIS A 43 -3.28 -4.64 -7.18
N ALA A 44 -3.31 -3.77 -8.19
CA ALA A 44 -4.11 -4.00 -9.40
C ALA A 44 -3.63 -5.22 -10.19
N ILE A 45 -2.32 -5.38 -10.40
CA ILE A 45 -1.75 -6.53 -11.14
C ILE A 45 -2.07 -7.85 -10.42
N THR A 46 -1.83 -7.92 -9.11
CA THR A 46 -2.09 -9.13 -8.30
C THR A 46 -3.55 -9.57 -8.33
N SER A 47 -4.50 -8.62 -8.42
CA SER A 47 -5.91 -8.95 -8.61
C SER A 47 -6.20 -9.64 -9.95
N LYS A 48 -5.38 -9.38 -10.98
CA LYS A 48 -5.52 -9.94 -12.34
C LYS A 48 -4.78 -11.26 -12.55
N ILE A 49 -3.64 -11.45 -11.88
CA ILE A 49 -2.84 -12.67 -12.02
C ILE A 49 -3.18 -13.73 -10.98
N SER A 50 -4.10 -13.44 -10.06
CA SER A 50 -4.51 -14.39 -9.03
C SER A 50 -5.12 -15.64 -9.67
N PRO A 51 -4.71 -16.85 -9.24
CA PRO A 51 -5.34 -18.09 -9.70
C PRO A 51 -6.72 -18.31 -9.07
N VAL A 52 -7.11 -17.51 -8.07
CA VAL A 52 -8.38 -17.61 -7.36
C VAL A 52 -9.38 -16.63 -7.97
N HIS A 53 -10.56 -17.14 -8.34
CA HIS A 53 -11.65 -16.30 -8.85
C HIS A 53 -12.06 -15.24 -7.83
N ASN A 54 -12.34 -14.03 -8.32
CA ASN A 54 -12.77 -12.87 -7.51
C ASN A 54 -11.78 -12.40 -6.44
N SER A 55 -10.48 -12.68 -6.63
CA SER A 55 -9.44 -12.12 -5.77
C SER A 55 -9.42 -10.58 -5.78
N SER A 56 -9.18 -9.99 -4.61
CA SER A 56 -9.17 -8.54 -4.36
C SER A 56 -7.83 -7.86 -4.59
N GLY A 57 -6.74 -8.60 -4.85
CA GLY A 57 -5.38 -8.04 -4.93
C GLY A 57 -4.57 -8.29 -3.66
N ILE A 58 -3.56 -7.45 -3.38
CA ILE A 58 -2.74 -7.57 -2.16
C ILE A 58 -3.58 -7.29 -0.91
N GLU A 59 -3.55 -8.20 0.05
CA GLU A 59 -4.03 -7.98 1.43
C GLU A 59 -2.88 -7.85 2.42
N VAL A 60 -1.78 -8.59 2.20
CA VAL A 60 -0.55 -8.52 2.99
C VAL A 60 0.66 -8.68 2.07
N LEU A 61 1.67 -7.83 2.27
CA LEU A 61 3.03 -7.99 1.73
C LEU A 61 3.99 -8.18 2.91
N GLU A 62 4.66 -9.33 2.96
CA GLU A 62 5.60 -9.67 4.02
C GLU A 62 7.03 -9.68 3.49
N ALA A 63 7.92 -9.05 4.24
CA ALA A 63 9.36 -9.05 4.04
C ALA A 63 10.04 -9.43 5.37
N ASP A 64 11.36 -9.64 5.35
CA ASP A 64 12.11 -10.12 6.52
C ASP A 64 11.98 -9.21 7.76
N ASN A 65 11.78 -7.91 7.54
CA ASN A 65 11.78 -6.88 8.58
C ASN A 65 10.45 -6.15 8.77
N PHE A 66 9.48 -6.32 7.87
CA PHE A 66 8.16 -5.69 8.01
C PHE A 66 7.04 -6.49 7.34
N LYS A 67 5.81 -6.20 7.77
CA LYS A 67 4.58 -6.57 7.05
C LYS A 67 3.81 -5.30 6.71
N LEU A 68 3.38 -5.20 5.45
CA LEU A 68 2.51 -4.16 4.96
C LEU A 68 1.12 -4.74 4.76
N TYR A 69 0.16 -4.26 5.52
CA TYR A 69 -1.24 -4.67 5.45
C TYR A 69 -2.02 -3.71 4.55
N CYS A 70 -2.84 -4.27 3.67
CA CYS A 70 -3.69 -3.51 2.77
C CYS A 70 -5.16 -3.74 3.12
N PHE A 71 -5.86 -2.63 3.33
CA PHE A 71 -7.32 -2.62 3.45
C PHE A 71 -7.89 -1.73 2.36
N GLN A 72 -8.66 -2.32 1.45
CA GLN A 72 -9.36 -1.59 0.39
C GLN A 72 -10.83 -1.40 0.78
N THR A 73 -11.28 -0.14 0.81
CA THR A 73 -12.69 0.17 1.04
C THR A 73 -13.54 -0.11 -0.20
N LEU A 74 -14.86 -0.26 -0.02
CA LEU A 74 -15.80 -0.41 -1.15
C LEU A 74 -15.76 0.77 -2.12
N THR A 75 -15.48 1.99 -1.64
CA THR A 75 -15.36 3.19 -2.45
C THR A 75 -14.02 3.33 -3.17
N GLY A 76 -13.03 2.50 -2.81
CA GLY A 76 -11.69 2.48 -3.41
C GLY A 76 -11.49 1.43 -4.51
N LYS A 77 -12.52 0.62 -4.82
CA LYS A 77 -12.55 -0.27 -6.00
C LYS A 77 -12.89 0.48 -7.28
#